data_AF-A0AAU5U9N0-F1
#
_entry.id   AF-A0AAU5U9N0-F1
#
_cell.length_a   1.000
_cell.length_b   1.000
_cell.length_c   1.000
_cell.angle_alpha   90.00
_cell.angle_beta   90.00
_cell.angle_gamma   90.00
#
_symmetry.space_group_name_H-M   'P 1'
#
loop_
_entity.id
_entity.type
_entity.pdbx_description
1 polymer ?
#
loop_
_entity_poly.entity_id
_entity_poly.type
_entity_poly.pdbx_seq_one_letter_code
_entity_poly.pdbx_strand_id
1 'polypeptide(L)'
;MSMSPAAPAGAAVSTNTVDIKEFAFGPQSVTVKVGTTVTWTNDDQDPHTVTSQNGSGPLKSSTLQKGDKFQYKFTKAGTFDYLCTIHPFMTGTVVVTA
;
A
#
# COMPACT_ATOMS: atom_id res chain seq x y z
N MET A 1 11.27 -21.14 -19.05
CA MET A 1 10.46 -21.20 -17.80
C MET A 1 9.13 -20.53 -18.10
N SER A 2 8.02 -21.27 -18.02
CA SER A 2 6.68 -20.72 -18.25
C SER A 2 6.34 -19.74 -17.13
N MET A 3 6.13 -18.46 -17.45
CA MET A 3 5.52 -17.53 -16.51
C MET A 3 4.06 -17.95 -16.31
N SER A 4 3.69 -18.38 -15.10
CA SER A 4 2.29 -18.49 -14.70
C SER A 4 1.63 -17.12 -14.83
N PRO A 5 0.38 -17.04 -15.34
CA PRO A 5 -0.37 -15.80 -15.31
C PRO A 5 -0.66 -15.43 -13.85
N ALA A 6 -0.24 -14.24 -13.43
CA ALA A 6 -0.64 -13.67 -12.16
C ALA A 6 -2.18 -13.58 -12.14
N ALA A 7 -2.80 -14.01 -11.03
CA ALA A 7 -4.21 -13.78 -10.79
C ALA A 7 -4.53 -12.29 -10.99
N PRO A 8 -5.72 -11.93 -11.51
CA PRO A 8 -6.04 -10.53 -11.72
C PRO A 8 -6.00 -9.83 -10.36
N ALA A 9 -5.02 -8.93 -10.19
CA ALA A 9 -5.03 -7.97 -9.10
C ALA A 9 -6.41 -7.30 -9.15
N GLY A 10 -7.17 -7.40 -8.05
CA GLY A 10 -8.50 -6.81 -7.97
C GLY A 10 -8.44 -5.37 -8.46
N ALA A 11 -9.45 -4.97 -9.24
CA ALA A 11 -9.48 -3.63 -9.84
C ALA A 11 -9.25 -2.56 -8.76
N ALA A 12 -8.35 -1.62 -9.04
CA ALA A 12 -8.00 -0.59 -8.08
C ALA A 12 -9.23 0.23 -7.68
N VAL A 13 -9.39 0.47 -6.38
CA VAL A 13 -10.53 1.21 -5.83
C VAL A 13 -10.20 2.69 -5.73
N SER A 14 -11.12 3.57 -6.13
CA SER A 14 -10.96 5.02 -5.97
C SER A 14 -11.21 5.44 -4.51
N THR A 15 -10.16 5.35 -3.69
CA THR A 15 -10.15 5.83 -2.30
C THR A 15 -8.73 6.29 -1.94
N ASN A 16 -8.60 7.10 -0.89
CA ASN A 16 -7.32 7.51 -0.33
C ASN A 16 -7.07 6.91 1.07
N THR A 17 -7.82 5.88 1.45
CA THR A 17 -7.66 5.15 2.71
C THR A 17 -7.33 3.68 2.44
N VAL A 18 -6.43 3.13 3.24
CA VAL A 18 -6.06 1.71 3.26
C VAL A 18 -6.03 1.25 4.71
N ASP A 19 -6.83 0.25 5.04
CA ASP A 19 -6.82 -0.39 6.35
C ASP A 19 -5.87 -1.58 6.31
N ILE A 20 -5.10 -1.78 7.39
CA ILE A 20 -4.28 -2.97 7.59
C ILE A 20 -5.02 -3.84 8.60
N LYS A 21 -5.48 -4.99 8.15
CA LYS A 21 -6.26 -5.93 8.97
C LYS A 21 -6.12 -7.34 8.42
N GLU A 22 -6.15 -8.35 9.29
CA GLU A 22 -6.10 -9.77 8.89
C GLU A 22 -4.87 -10.07 8.01
N PHE A 23 -3.72 -9.48 8.35
CA PHE A 23 -2.47 -9.57 7.58
C PHE A 23 -2.65 -9.18 6.10
N ALA A 24 -3.46 -8.16 5.81
CA ALA A 24 -3.66 -7.64 4.46
C ALA A 24 -3.80 -6.11 4.42
N PHE A 25 -3.46 -5.52 3.27
CA PHE A 25 -3.82 -4.14 2.93
C PHE A 25 -5.19 -4.12 2.23
N GLY A 26 -6.13 -3.35 2.76
CA GLY A 26 -7.51 -3.27 2.27
C GLY A 26 -7.94 -1.83 2.00
N PRO A 27 -8.26 -1.44 0.75
CA PRO A 27 -8.09 -2.20 -0.49
C PRO A 27 -6.62 -2.48 -0.81
N GLN A 28 -6.34 -3.60 -1.49
CA GLN A 28 -4.98 -3.96 -1.90
C GLN A 28 -4.41 -2.98 -2.93
N SER A 29 -5.28 -2.44 -3.81
CA SER A 29 -4.91 -1.45 -4.82
C SER A 29 -5.84 -0.25 -4.76
N VAL A 30 -5.27 0.95 -4.69
CA VAL A 30 -6.02 2.21 -4.67
C VAL A 30 -5.60 3.12 -5.82
N THR A 31 -6.54 3.86 -6.41
CA THR A 31 -6.26 4.89 -7.41
C THR A 31 -6.62 6.27 -6.89
N VAL A 32 -5.67 7.20 -6.96
CA VAL A 32 -5.82 8.60 -6.53
C VAL A 32 -5.28 9.57 -7.58
N LYS A 33 -5.64 10.85 -7.49
CA LYS A 33 -5.05 11.90 -8.33
C LYS A 33 -3.76 12.44 -7.72
N VAL A 34 -2.87 12.99 -8.56
CA VAL A 34 -1.72 13.77 -8.11
C VAL A 34 -2.16 14.83 -7.10
N GLY A 35 -1.41 14.96 -6.01
CA GLY A 35 -1.69 15.86 -4.90
C GLY A 35 -2.47 15.20 -3.76
N THR A 36 -2.96 13.97 -3.92
CA THR A 36 -3.71 13.26 -2.88
C THR A 36 -2.79 12.69 -1.80
N THR A 37 -3.21 12.82 -0.54
CA THR A 37 -2.63 12.10 0.59
C THR A 37 -3.36 10.78 0.78
N VAL A 38 -2.65 9.66 0.70
CA VAL A 38 -3.15 8.34 1.08
C VAL A 38 -2.82 8.10 2.56
N THR A 39 -3.79 7.56 3.29
CA THR A 39 -3.65 7.20 4.71
C THR A 39 -3.77 5.69 4.88
N TRP A 40 -2.78 5.10 5.53
CA TRP A 40 -2.84 3.73 6.02
C TRP A 40 -3.15 3.74 7.51
N THR A 41 -4.08 2.89 7.96
CA THR A 41 -4.41 2.71 9.39
C THR A 41 -4.17 1.26 9.76
N ASN A 42 -3.42 0.97 10.83
CA ASN A 42 -3.29 -0.38 11.32
C ASN A 42 -4.43 -0.75 12.28
N ASP A 43 -5.42 -1.50 11.81
CA ASP A 43 -6.52 -2.02 12.64
C ASP A 43 -6.28 -3.45 13.12
N ASP A 44 -5.20 -4.07 12.67
CA ASP A 44 -4.75 -5.39 13.10
C ASP A 44 -4.23 -5.37 14.55
N GLN A 45 -4.07 -6.55 15.16
CA GLN A 45 -3.39 -6.66 16.47
C GLN A 45 -1.87 -6.66 16.31
N ASP A 46 -1.38 -7.20 15.20
CA ASP A 46 0.04 -7.32 14.90
C ASP A 46 0.63 -6.01 14.35
N PRO A 47 1.92 -5.75 14.62
CA PRO A 47 2.62 -4.60 14.06
C PRO A 47 2.87 -4.77 12.56
N HIS A 48 2.73 -3.67 11.82
CA HIS A 48 2.92 -3.63 10.38
C HIS A 48 3.75 -2.43 9.91
N THR A 49 4.14 -2.44 8.64
CA THR A 49 4.84 -1.32 7.98
C THR A 49 4.28 -1.09 6.59
N VAL A 50 4.48 0.12 6.06
CA VAL A 50 4.19 0.49 4.68
C VAL A 50 5.50 0.95 4.04
N THR A 51 6.11 0.10 3.23
CA THR A 51 7.45 0.32 2.67
C THR A 51 7.47 0.05 1.18
N SER A 52 8.07 0.95 0.40
CA SER A 52 8.18 0.77 -1.05
C SER A 52 8.97 -0.48 -1.38
N GLN A 53 8.43 -1.28 -2.30
CA GLN A 53 9.05 -2.53 -2.70
C GLN A 53 10.40 -2.26 -3.40
N ASN A 54 11.41 -3.06 -3.08
CA ASN A 54 12.77 -2.98 -3.66
C ASN A 54 13.44 -1.59 -3.52
N GLY A 55 13.01 -0.75 -2.58
CA GLY A 55 13.53 0.62 -2.43
C GLY A 55 13.19 1.56 -3.60
N SER A 56 12.22 1.19 -4.44
CA SER A 56 11.88 1.89 -5.69
C SER A 56 11.06 3.17 -5.51
N GLY A 57 10.61 3.46 -4.29
CA GLY A 57 9.60 4.47 -4.04
C GLY A 57 9.78 5.23 -2.73
N PRO A 58 8.87 6.19 -2.47
CA PRO A 58 9.02 7.13 -1.36
C PRO A 58 8.43 6.65 -0.03
N LEU A 59 7.66 5.55 -0.03
CA LEU A 59 7.00 5.02 1.15
C LEU A 59 8.03 4.36 2.07
N LYS A 60 8.07 4.82 3.32
CA LYS A 60 8.91 4.30 4.40
C LYS A 60 8.31 4.70 5.75
N SER A 61 7.31 3.97 6.22
CA SER A 61 6.76 4.20 7.55
C SER A 61 7.71 3.75 8.67
N SER A 62 7.51 4.23 9.89
CA SER A 62 7.92 3.49 11.09
C SER A 62 7.05 2.23 11.24
N THR A 63 7.38 1.38 12.21
CA THR A 63 6.44 0.33 12.65
C THR A 63 5.15 0.98 13.13
N LEU A 64 4.02 0.48 12.64
CA LEU A 64 2.67 0.89 13.01
C LEU A 64 2.11 -0.15 13.99
N GLN A 65 1.85 0.25 15.23
CA GLN A 65 1.07 -0.53 16.19
C GLN A 65 -0.42 -0.42 15.86
N LYS A 66 -1.27 -1.21 16.52
CA LYS A 66 -2.73 -1.08 16.41
C LYS A 66 -3.18 0.36 16.71
N GLY A 67 -3.96 0.93 15.80
CA GLY A 67 -4.46 2.30 15.82
C GLY A 67 -3.53 3.34 15.20
N ASP A 68 -2.27 3.01 14.95
CA ASP A 68 -1.33 3.94 14.32
C ASP A 68 -1.66 4.18 12.85
N LYS A 69 -1.23 5.34 12.37
CA LYS A 69 -1.45 5.78 10.98
C LYS A 69 -0.16 6.19 10.31
N PHE A 70 -0.06 5.87 9.02
CA PHE A 70 0.95 6.42 8.12
C PHE A 70 0.27 7.21 7.01
N GLN A 71 0.84 8.35 6.64
CA GLN A 71 0.29 9.22 5.60
C GLN A 71 1.38 9.62 4.61
N TYR A 72 1.06 9.59 3.32
CA TYR A 72 1.96 10.05 2.28
C TYR A 72 1.22 10.80 1.18
N LYS A 73 1.71 12.00 0.83
CA LYS A 73 1.18 12.83 -0.26
C LYS A 73 1.92 12.53 -1.56
N PHE A 74 1.20 11.95 -2.52
CA PHE A 74 1.76 11.68 -3.84
C PHE A 74 1.74 12.93 -4.71
N THR A 75 2.90 13.34 -5.22
CA THR A 75 3.05 14.54 -6.06
C THR A 75 3.44 14.24 -7.50
N LYS A 76 3.61 12.95 -7.84
CA LYS A 76 3.96 12.48 -9.18
C LYS A 76 3.00 11.37 -9.57
N ALA A 77 2.51 11.43 -10.81
CA ALA A 77 1.76 10.33 -11.39
C ALA A 77 2.66 9.10 -11.55
N GLY A 78 2.09 7.91 -11.44
CA GLY A 78 2.85 6.65 -11.50
C GLY A 78 2.16 5.53 -10.72
N THR A 79 2.78 4.35 -10.75
CA THR A 79 2.38 3.20 -9.94
C THR A 79 3.43 2.98 -8.86
N PHE A 80 3.00 2.79 -7.62
CA PHE A 80 3.84 2.68 -6.44
C PHE A 80 3.50 1.39 -5.71
N ASP A 81 4.32 0.36 -5.89
CA ASP A 81 4.18 -0.91 -5.19
C ASP A 81 4.88 -0.87 -3.83
N TYR A 82 4.23 -1.46 -2.83
CA TYR A 82 4.70 -1.47 -1.45
C TYR A 82 4.38 -2.79 -0.76
N LEU A 83 5.07 -3.03 0.34
CA LEU A 83 4.93 -4.21 1.18
C LEU A 83 5.06 -3.89 2.66
N CYS A 84 4.67 -4.85 3.49
CA CYS A 84 5.07 -4.88 4.89
C CYS A 84 6.41 -5.62 5.04
N THR A 85 7.41 -4.98 5.63
CA THR A 85 8.74 -5.57 5.84
C THR A 85 8.76 -6.65 6.93
N ILE A 86 7.77 -6.66 7.83
CA ILE A 86 7.60 -7.67 8.89
C ILE A 86 6.93 -8.93 8.30
N HIS A 87 5.97 -8.74 7.40
CA HIS A 87 5.20 -9.78 6.73
C HIS A 87 5.30 -9.60 5.21
N PRO A 88 6.40 -10.02 4.55
CA PRO A 88 6.69 -9.66 3.15
C PRO A 88 5.71 -10.16 2.09
N PHE A 89 4.80 -11.08 2.46
CA PHE A 89 3.71 -11.52 1.61
C PHE A 89 2.59 -10.47 1.49
N MET A 90 2.50 -9.53 2.44
CA MET A 90 1.57 -8.40 2.39
C MET A 90 2.07 -7.39 1.38
N THR A 91 1.33 -7.22 0.28
CA THR A 91 1.67 -6.29 -0.80
C THR A 91 0.48 -5.43 -1.14
N GLY A 92 0.74 -4.22 -1.61
CA GLY A 92 -0.28 -3.32 -2.10
C GLY A 92 0.27 -2.35 -3.15
N THR A 93 -0.64 -1.66 -3.81
CA THR A 93 -0.31 -0.74 -4.90
C THR A 93 -1.08 0.57 -4.76
N VAL A 94 -0.39 1.70 -4.97
CA VAL A 94 -1.05 2.99 -5.20
C VAL A 94 -0.83 3.38 -6.66
N VAL A 95 -1.92 3.59 -7.39
CA VAL A 95 -1.91 4.19 -8.73
C VAL A 95 -2.23 5.67 -8.60
N VAL A 96 -1.36 6.52 -9.11
CA VAL A 96 -1.52 7.98 -9.10
C VAL A 96 -1.71 8.46 -10.53
N THR A 97 -2.89 8.99 -10.82
CA THR A 97 -3.22 9.58 -12.13
C THR A 97 -3.02 11.09 -12.10
N ALA A 98 -2.80 11.69 -13.27
CA ALA A 98 -2.81 13.14 -13.41
C ALA A 98 -4.21 13.74 -13.11
#